data_AF-S4P6S3-F1
#
_entry.id   AF-S4P6S3-F1
#
_cell.length_a   1.000
_cell.length_b   1.000
_cell.length_c   1.000
_cell.angle_alpha   90.00
_cell.angle_beta   90.00
_cell.angle_gamma   90.00
#
_symmetry.space_group_name_H-M   'P 1'
#
loop_
_entity.id
_entity.type
_entity.pdbx_description
1 polymer ?
#
loop_
_entity_poly.entity_id
_entity_poly.type
_entity_poly.pdbx_seq_one_letter_code
_entity_poly.pdbx_strand_id
1 'polypeptide(L)'
;MGKLLTCSEFKKIYGIEEVHYVDELQAVLKSLNPDTLLTLRGPNTDSGLTAKEAVFEGIDEFKVDNEILFPVIAELRVVKTPQEIEVMRYVCKVSSDAHKQVMLYARPGLMEYQCESVFLDHCYRVGGCR
;
A
#
# COMPACT_ATOMS: atom_id res chain seq x y z
N MET A 1 -21.18 4.03 -3.68
CA MET A 1 -20.55 4.25 -2.36
C MET A 1 -21.46 3.69 -1.28
N GLY A 2 -20.89 3.21 -0.17
CA GLY A 2 -21.60 2.58 0.96
C GLY A 2 -21.80 3.52 2.15
N LYS A 3 -21.90 2.96 3.36
CA LYS A 3 -22.05 3.71 4.62
C LYS A 3 -20.91 4.73 4.81
N LEU A 4 -21.25 5.93 5.26
CA LEU A 4 -20.27 6.92 5.73
C LEU A 4 -19.82 6.54 7.14
N LEU A 5 -18.55 6.16 7.26
CA LEU A 5 -17.94 5.82 8.55
C LEU A 5 -17.50 7.09 9.29
N THR A 6 -17.63 7.06 10.60
CA THR A 6 -17.19 8.11 11.52
C THR A 6 -15.69 8.01 11.84
N CYS A 7 -15.08 9.09 12.33
CA CYS A 7 -13.67 9.06 12.78
C CYS A 7 -13.40 7.99 13.85
N SER A 8 -14.36 7.77 14.76
CA SER A 8 -14.26 6.72 15.79
C SER A 8 -14.26 5.30 15.19
N GLU A 9 -15.07 5.08 14.15
CA GLU A 9 -15.06 3.80 13.42
C GLU A 9 -13.72 3.59 12.70
N PHE A 10 -13.17 4.61 12.04
CA PHE A 10 -11.84 4.52 11.42
C PHE A 10 -10.72 4.28 12.43
N LYS A 11 -10.77 4.96 13.58
CA LYS A 11 -9.84 4.76 14.69
C LYS A 11 -9.79 3.28 15.11
N LYS A 12 -10.96 2.66 15.25
CA LYS A 12 -11.09 1.25 15.60
C LYS A 12 -10.60 0.31 14.48
N ILE A 13 -10.90 0.62 13.22
CA ILE A 13 -10.51 -0.22 12.07
C ILE A 13 -8.99 -0.26 11.90
N TYR A 14 -8.33 0.89 12.00
CA TYR A 14 -6.89 1.01 11.74
C TYR A 14 -6.02 0.88 12.99
N GLY A 15 -6.62 0.88 14.20
CA GLY A 15 -5.88 0.72 15.45
C GLY A 15 -4.96 1.89 15.77
N ILE A 16 -5.35 3.11 15.37
CA ILE A 16 -4.59 4.36 15.58
C ILE A 16 -5.16 5.19 16.73
N GLU A 17 -4.42 6.19 17.19
CA GLU A 17 -4.79 6.99 18.36
C GLU A 17 -5.75 8.14 18.02
N GLU A 18 -5.54 8.80 16.89
CA GLU A 18 -6.32 9.97 16.48
C GLU A 18 -6.72 9.89 15.01
N VAL A 19 -7.89 10.43 14.69
CA VAL A 19 -8.44 10.51 13.33
C VAL A 19 -9.12 11.86 13.18
N HIS A 20 -8.67 12.61 12.18
CA HIS A 20 -9.16 13.94 11.82
C HIS A 20 -9.51 13.96 10.33
N TYR A 21 -10.30 14.94 9.90
CA TYR A 21 -10.61 15.10 8.47
C TYR A 21 -9.44 15.73 7.72
N VAL A 22 -9.43 15.55 6.39
CA VAL A 22 -8.32 16.01 5.54
C VAL A 22 -8.25 17.54 5.47
N ASP A 23 -9.39 18.22 5.52
CA ASP A 23 -9.49 19.69 5.59
C ASP A 23 -9.03 20.27 6.93
N GLU A 24 -8.87 19.44 7.97
CA GLU A 24 -8.35 19.83 9.28
C GLU A 24 -6.82 19.64 9.39
N LEU A 25 -6.18 19.04 8.38
CA LEU A 25 -4.77 18.61 8.44
C LEU A 25 -3.82 19.74 8.86
N GLN A 26 -3.96 20.93 8.28
CA GLN A 26 -3.10 22.07 8.59
C GLN A 26 -3.25 22.50 10.06
N ALA A 27 -4.49 22.61 10.55
CA ALA A 27 -4.78 23.04 11.91
C ALA A 27 -4.28 22.03 12.95
N VAL A 28 -4.47 20.73 12.68
CA VAL A 28 -3.99 19.65 13.54
C VAL A 28 -2.46 19.66 13.60
N LEU A 29 -1.77 19.70 12.46
CA LEU A 29 -0.30 19.75 12.43
C LEU A 29 0.25 20.99 13.14
N LYS A 30 -0.39 22.16 13.00
CA LYS A 30 -0.02 23.36 13.77
C LYS A 30 -0.16 23.15 15.28
N SER A 31 -1.24 22.49 15.73
CA SER A 31 -1.47 22.22 17.15
C SER A 31 -0.43 21.27 17.77
N LEU A 32 0.15 20.39 16.96
CA LEU A 32 1.22 19.47 17.37
C LEU A 32 2.60 20.16 17.45
N ASN A 33 2.73 21.38 16.91
CA ASN A 33 3.94 22.19 16.91
C ASN A 33 5.22 21.41 16.51
N PRO A 34 5.26 20.79 15.31
CA PRO A 34 6.40 19.98 14.88
C PRO A 34 7.59 20.85 14.46
N ASP A 35 8.81 20.37 14.73
CA ASP A 35 10.04 21.06 14.29
C ASP A 35 10.27 20.95 12.77
N THR A 36 9.92 19.81 12.17
CA THR A 36 10.10 19.54 10.73
C THR A 36 9.14 18.43 10.29
N LEU A 37 8.51 18.59 9.13
CA LEU A 37 7.74 17.55 8.46
C LEU A 37 8.65 16.75 7.54
N LEU A 38 8.71 15.44 7.75
CA LEU A 38 9.46 14.53 6.87
C LEU A 38 8.52 14.02 5.76
N THR A 39 8.82 14.34 4.51
CA THR A 39 8.00 13.97 3.35
C THR A 39 8.74 12.98 2.44
N LEU A 40 7.97 12.18 1.69
CA LEU A 40 8.51 11.10 0.88
C LEU A 40 8.88 11.59 -0.53
N ARG A 41 10.18 11.70 -0.81
CA ARG A 41 10.68 11.98 -2.17
C ARG A 41 11.97 11.21 -2.43
N GLY A 42 12.03 10.49 -3.55
CA GLY A 42 13.24 9.78 -3.96
C GLY A 42 13.03 8.87 -5.16
N PRO A 43 14.11 8.47 -5.85
CA PRO A 43 14.02 7.71 -7.09
C PRO A 43 13.72 6.23 -6.84
N ASN A 44 12.75 5.68 -7.56
CA ASN A 44 12.60 4.24 -7.71
C ASN A 44 13.59 3.75 -8.78
N THR A 45 14.49 2.84 -8.40
CA THR A 45 15.59 2.37 -9.27
C THR A 45 15.14 1.50 -10.44
N ASP A 46 13.95 0.91 -10.38
CA ASP A 46 13.44 0.04 -11.45
C ASP A 46 12.75 0.84 -12.57
N SER A 47 11.94 1.83 -12.19
CA SER A 47 11.17 2.67 -13.11
C SER A 47 11.84 3.99 -13.48
N GLY A 48 12.82 4.43 -12.68
CA GLY A 48 13.43 5.77 -12.78
C GLY A 48 12.52 6.91 -12.32
N LEU A 49 11.28 6.63 -11.90
CA LEU A 49 10.33 7.64 -11.44
C LEU A 49 10.64 8.07 -10.00
N THR A 50 10.42 9.35 -9.69
CA THR A 50 10.53 9.88 -8.33
C THR A 50 9.21 9.73 -7.58
N ALA A 51 9.25 9.24 -6.35
CA ALA A 51 8.10 9.18 -5.45
C ALA A 51 7.49 10.58 -5.27
N LYS A 52 6.17 10.67 -5.42
CA LYS A 52 5.43 11.94 -5.31
C LYS A 52 5.38 12.37 -3.85
N GLU A 53 5.93 13.54 -3.58
CA GLU A 53 5.91 14.18 -2.27
C GLU A 53 4.49 14.55 -1.83
N ALA A 54 4.22 14.49 -0.53
CA ALA A 54 2.96 14.94 0.05
C ALA A 54 2.83 16.46 -0.06
N VAL A 55 1.63 16.92 -0.43
CA VAL A 55 1.28 18.35 -0.53
C VAL A 55 -0.11 18.58 0.05
N PHE A 56 -0.29 19.69 0.73
CA PHE A 56 -1.59 20.16 1.23
C PHE A 56 -1.59 21.69 1.35
N GLU A 57 -2.77 22.28 1.47
CA GLU A 57 -2.92 23.73 1.61
C GLU A 57 -2.27 24.22 2.93
N GLY A 58 -1.34 25.17 2.82
CA GLY A 58 -0.65 25.72 3.98
C GLY A 58 0.52 24.89 4.51
N ILE A 59 1.02 23.92 3.72
CA ILE A 59 2.26 23.17 4.03
C ILE A 59 3.50 24.08 4.04
N ASP A 60 3.45 25.18 3.30
CA ASP A 60 4.50 26.21 3.20
C ASP A 60 4.76 26.95 4.51
N GLU A 61 3.83 26.88 5.47
CA GLU A 61 4.03 27.40 6.83
C GLU A 61 4.91 26.50 7.71
N PHE A 62 5.24 25.28 7.24
CA PHE A 62 6.04 24.32 7.97
C PHE A 62 7.45 24.21 7.38
N LYS A 63 8.41 23.85 8.24
CA LYS A 63 9.71 23.37 7.76
C LYS A 63 9.54 21.96 7.23
N VAL A 64 9.91 21.72 5.98
CA VAL A 64 9.79 20.42 5.30
C VAL A 64 11.18 19.89 4.93
N ASP A 65 11.42 18.60 5.19
CA ASP A 65 12.58 17.84 4.70
C ASP A 65 12.09 16.65 3.90
N ASN A 66 12.50 16.57 2.64
CA ASN A 66 12.07 15.55 1.70
C ASN A 66 13.20 14.57 1.31
N GLU A 67 14.36 14.65 1.96
CA GLU A 67 15.54 13.85 1.61
C GLU A 67 15.76 12.71 2.63
N ILE A 68 15.41 12.90 3.91
CA ILE A 68 15.67 11.91 4.97
C ILE A 68 14.76 10.69 4.86
N LEU A 69 13.47 10.89 4.62
CA LEU A 69 12.47 9.83 4.80
C LEU A 69 12.64 8.67 3.79
N PHE A 70 12.89 8.99 2.52
CA PHE A 70 12.92 7.99 1.45
C PHE A 70 13.95 6.88 1.65
N PRO A 71 15.25 7.16 1.88
CA PRO A 71 16.23 6.09 2.09
C PRO A 71 15.93 5.26 3.34
N VAL A 72 15.43 5.88 4.41
CA VAL A 72 15.10 5.19 5.67
C VAL A 72 13.92 4.23 5.48
N ILE A 73 12.81 4.68 4.92
CA ILE A 73 11.64 3.82 4.71
C ILE A 73 11.90 2.77 3.63
N ALA A 74 12.72 3.07 2.62
CA ALA A 74 13.14 2.09 1.63
C ALA A 74 13.90 0.94 2.29
N GLU A 75 14.86 1.24 3.17
CA GLU A 75 15.65 0.23 3.90
C GLU A 75 14.76 -0.60 4.84
N LEU A 76 13.83 0.04 5.56
CA LEU A 76 12.87 -0.67 6.41
C LEU A 76 12.00 -1.65 5.60
N ARG A 77 11.66 -1.34 4.35
CA ARG A 77 10.89 -2.23 3.47
C ARG A 77 11.71 -3.40 2.92
N VAL A 78 13.05 -3.38 3.00
CA VAL A 78 13.90 -4.49 2.56
C VAL A 78 13.72 -5.69 3.49
N VAL A 79 13.75 -5.45 4.80
CA VAL A 79 13.66 -6.50 5.84
C VAL A 79 12.21 -6.63 6.32
N LYS A 80 11.60 -7.79 6.06
CA LYS A 80 10.18 -8.01 6.38
C LYS A 80 10.01 -8.41 7.84
N THR A 81 8.99 -7.87 8.47
CA THR A 81 8.51 -8.32 9.78
C THR A 81 7.91 -9.73 9.68
N PRO A 82 7.82 -10.47 10.80
CA PRO A 82 7.14 -11.77 10.83
C PRO A 82 5.70 -11.71 10.28
N GLN A 83 4.98 -10.63 10.58
CA GLN A 83 3.61 -10.42 10.12
C GLN A 83 3.53 -10.23 8.60
N GLU A 84 4.44 -9.45 8.01
CA GLU A 84 4.52 -9.30 6.55
C GLU A 84 4.88 -10.62 5.87
N ILE A 85 5.78 -11.41 6.47
CA ILE A 85 6.15 -12.73 5.94
C ILE A 85 4.93 -13.68 5.94
N GLU A 86 4.08 -13.65 6.96
CA GLU A 86 2.85 -14.46 6.97
C GLU A 86 1.90 -14.09 5.81
N VAL A 87 1.74 -12.79 5.53
CA VAL A 87 0.96 -12.33 4.37
C VAL A 87 1.62 -12.78 3.07
N MET A 88 2.94 -12.66 2.93
CA MET A 88 3.66 -13.14 1.75
C MET A 88 3.52 -14.66 1.56
N ARG A 89 3.59 -15.45 2.64
CA ARG A 89 3.37 -16.91 2.59
C ARG A 89 1.97 -17.24 2.09
N TYR A 90 0.96 -16.51 2.56
CA TYR A 90 -0.41 -16.66 2.08
C TYR A 90 -0.52 -16.38 0.58
N VAL A 91 0.04 -15.26 0.11
CA VAL A 91 0.05 -14.89 -1.32
C VAL A 91 0.77 -15.96 -2.15
N CYS A 92 1.95 -16.41 -1.72
CA CYS A 92 2.71 -17.46 -2.39
C CYS A 92 1.93 -18.77 -2.46
N LYS A 93 1.19 -19.14 -1.41
CA LYS A 93 0.36 -20.35 -1.40
C LYS A 93 -0.77 -20.25 -2.45
N VAL A 94 -1.54 -19.18 -2.40
CA VAL A 94 -2.69 -18.98 -3.32
C VAL A 94 -2.22 -18.91 -4.78
N SER A 95 -1.17 -18.15 -5.07
CA SER A 95 -0.63 -18.04 -6.42
C SER A 95 0.00 -19.35 -6.92
N SER A 96 0.64 -20.13 -6.04
CA SER A 96 1.14 -21.47 -6.38
C SER A 96 -0.01 -22.42 -6.74
N ASP A 97 -1.10 -22.38 -5.98
CA ASP A 97 -2.29 -23.19 -6.27
C ASP A 97 -2.97 -22.74 -7.56
N ALA A 98 -3.00 -21.43 -7.85
CA ALA A 98 -3.46 -20.89 -9.12
C ALA A 98 -2.61 -21.39 -10.31
N HIS A 99 -1.28 -21.39 -10.18
CA HIS A 99 -0.40 -21.97 -11.20
C HIS A 99 -0.67 -23.45 -11.46
N LYS A 100 -0.99 -24.24 -10.42
CA LYS A 100 -1.42 -25.64 -10.60
C LYS A 100 -2.70 -25.73 -11.43
N GLN A 101 -3.69 -24.86 -11.18
CA GLN A 101 -4.93 -24.83 -11.97
C GLN A 101 -4.64 -24.50 -13.43
N VAL A 102 -3.75 -23.54 -13.69
CA VAL A 102 -3.33 -23.20 -15.06
C VAL A 102 -2.69 -24.40 -15.75
N MET A 103 -1.76 -25.09 -15.09
CA MET A 103 -1.10 -26.28 -15.64
C MET A 103 -2.09 -27.42 -15.95
N LEU A 104 -3.12 -27.60 -15.13
CA LEU A 104 -4.18 -28.59 -15.38
C LEU A 104 -5.12 -28.18 -16.53
N TYR A 105 -5.33 -26.88 -16.73
CA TYR A 105 -6.24 -26.36 -17.75
C TYR A 105 -5.60 -26.29 -19.14
N ALA A 106 -4.31 -25.96 -19.19
CA ALA A 106 -3.55 -25.72 -20.41
C ALA A 106 -3.54 -26.96 -21.33
N ARG A 107 -3.87 -26.74 -22.60
CA ARG A 107 -3.88 -27.75 -23.67
C ARG A 107 -3.78 -27.08 -25.04
N PRO A 108 -3.33 -27.80 -26.09
CA PRO A 108 -3.27 -27.26 -27.44
C PRO A 108 -4.60 -26.66 -27.89
N GLY A 109 -4.55 -25.54 -28.60
CA GLY A 109 -5.74 -24.81 -29.09
C GLY A 109 -6.31 -23.77 -28.14
N LEU A 110 -5.74 -23.60 -26.93
CA LEU A 110 -6.04 -22.48 -26.04
C LEU A 110 -5.13 -21.28 -26.30
N MET A 111 -5.66 -20.09 -26.04
CA MET A 111 -4.92 -18.83 -26.04
C MET A 111 -4.35 -18.52 -24.66
N GLU A 112 -3.24 -17.79 -24.61
CA GLU A 112 -2.53 -17.44 -23.37
C GLU A 112 -3.42 -16.71 -22.35
N TYR A 113 -4.27 -15.79 -22.81
CA TYR A 113 -5.19 -15.05 -21.95
C TYR A 113 -6.24 -15.94 -21.25
N GLN A 114 -6.54 -17.12 -21.81
CA GLN A 114 -7.48 -18.06 -21.17
C GLN A 114 -6.82 -18.71 -19.94
N CYS A 115 -5.51 -18.99 -20.02
CA CYS A 115 -4.73 -19.43 -18.88
C CYS A 115 -4.57 -18.31 -17.84
N GLU A 116 -4.32 -17.07 -18.28
CA GLU A 116 -4.31 -15.91 -17.39
C GLU A 116 -5.64 -15.76 -16.63
N SER A 117 -6.78 -15.90 -17.34
CA SER A 117 -8.10 -15.84 -16.71
C SER A 117 -8.31 -16.91 -15.64
N VAL A 118 -7.77 -18.12 -15.82
CA VAL A 118 -7.83 -19.20 -14.81
C VAL A 118 -6.99 -18.85 -13.59
N PHE A 119 -5.81 -18.27 -13.80
CA PHE A 119 -4.96 -17.81 -12.70
C PHE A 119 -5.67 -16.73 -11.87
N LEU A 120 -6.21 -15.71 -12.55
CA LEU A 120 -6.91 -14.60 -11.90
C LEU A 120 -8.19 -15.06 -11.19
N ASP A 121 -8.99 -15.95 -11.79
CA ASP A 121 -10.16 -16.54 -11.12
C ASP A 121 -9.77 -17.18 -9.79
N HIS A 122 -8.75 -18.03 -9.80
CA HIS A 122 -8.33 -18.74 -8.59
C HIS A 122 -7.88 -17.76 -7.50
N CYS A 123 -7.00 -16.80 -7.85
CA CYS A 123 -6.50 -15.80 -6.92
C CYS A 123 -7.63 -14.97 -6.29
N TYR A 124 -8.63 -14.57 -7.07
CA TYR A 124 -9.75 -13.77 -6.58
C TYR A 124 -10.72 -14.60 -5.75
N ARG A 125 -11.17 -15.74 -6.28
CA ARG A 125 -12.22 -16.56 -5.68
C ARG A 125 -11.77 -17.25 -4.40
N VAL A 126 -10.50 -17.67 -4.33
CA VAL A 126 -9.94 -18.40 -3.18
C VAL A 126 -9.15 -17.45 -2.27
N GLY A 127 -8.35 -16.56 -2.86
CA GLY A 127 -7.45 -15.69 -2.10
C GLY A 127 -8.10 -14.42 -1.56
N GLY A 128 -9.17 -13.93 -2.20
CA GLY A 128 -9.65 -12.58 -1.93
C GLY A 128 -8.59 -11.50 -2.15
N CYS A 129 -7.46 -11.86 -2.79
CA CYS A 129 -6.34 -10.98 -3.05
C CYS A 129 -6.72 -10.09 -4.22
N ARG A 130 -6.76 -8.78 -3.98
CA ARG A 130 -6.85 -7.75 -5.01
C ARG A 130 -5.65 -6.84 -4.92
#